data_AF-A0A2G9ZDZ6-F1
#
_entry.id   AF-A0A2G9ZDZ6-F1
#
_cell.length_a   1.000
_cell.length_b   1.000
_cell.length_c   1.000
_cell.angle_alpha   90.00
_cell.angle_beta   90.00
_cell.angle_gamma   90.00
#
_symmetry.space_group_name_H-M   'P 1'
#
loop_
_entity.id
_entity.type
_entity.pdbx_description
1 polymer ?
#
loop_
_entity_poly.entity_id
_entity_poly.type
_entity_poly.pdbx_seq_one_letter_code
_entity_poly.pdbx_strand_id
1 'polypeptide(L)'
;MPKVNINIPFAILIGSTILTTLINIVAPPKPFLSETGIIYWNISPISAGILYFGALIMWIPTGFVFFRNGMKARGAEKIRYILMSIAFFIISIFGPLIVIAQNDLAVMVSQIMMTIGFINLFGGIFIHSKEGVWSSK
;
A
#
# COMPACT_ATOMS: atom_id res chain seq x y z
N MET A 1 24.59 -13.41 2.38
CA MET A 1 23.33 -12.81 1.86
C MET A 1 23.69 -12.05 0.58
N PRO A 2 22.99 -12.26 -0.54
CA PRO A 2 23.26 -11.48 -1.75
C PRO A 2 23.04 -9.99 -1.45
N LYS A 3 23.99 -9.13 -1.86
CA LYS A 3 23.86 -7.67 -1.73
C LYS A 3 22.81 -7.21 -2.76
N VAL A 4 21.56 -7.04 -2.31
CA VAL A 4 20.52 -6.42 -3.14
C VAL A 4 20.89 -4.96 -3.35
N ASN A 5 21.06 -4.55 -4.60
CA ASN A 5 21.34 -3.15 -4.94
C ASN A 5 20.07 -2.32 -4.72
N ILE A 6 20.04 -1.52 -3.65
CA ILE A 6 18.89 -0.69 -3.27
C ILE A 6 18.53 0.36 -4.33
N ASN A 7 19.47 0.70 -5.22
CA ASN A 7 19.24 1.68 -6.27
C ASN A 7 18.30 1.15 -7.37
N ILE A 8 18.20 -0.17 -7.56
CA ILE A 8 17.37 -0.76 -8.62
C ILE A 8 15.87 -0.60 -8.31
N PRO A 9 15.33 -1.02 -7.14
CA PRO A 9 13.94 -0.76 -6.80
C PRO A 9 13.60 0.73 -6.80
N PHE A 10 14.52 1.57 -6.31
CA PHE A 10 14.33 3.02 -6.26
C PHE A 10 14.24 3.64 -7.67
N ALA A 11 15.14 3.25 -8.58
CA ALA A 11 15.10 3.71 -9.97
C ALA A 11 13.83 3.24 -10.69
N ILE A 12 13.38 2.00 -10.45
CA ILE A 12 12.12 1.49 -11.01
C ILE A 12 10.94 2.32 -10.50
N LEU A 13 10.88 2.61 -9.19
CA LEU A 13 9.81 3.40 -8.60
C LEU A 13 9.78 4.83 -9.18
N ILE A 14 10.91 5.53 -9.20
CA ILE A 14 11.00 6.87 -9.78
C ILE A 14 10.62 6.85 -11.26
N GLY A 15 11.16 5.89 -12.02
CA GLY A 15 10.83 5.73 -13.44
C GLY A 15 9.33 5.50 -13.67
N SER A 16 8.70 4.63 -12.87
CA SER A 16 7.27 4.39 -12.94
C SER A 16 6.44 5.61 -12.57
N THR A 17 6.87 6.39 -11.56
CA THR A 17 6.18 7.61 -11.16
C THR A 17 6.25 8.66 -12.25
N ILE A 18 7.44 8.93 -12.79
CA ILE A 18 7.64 9.88 -13.90
C ILE A 18 6.80 9.46 -15.11
N LEU A 19 6.86 8.18 -15.50
CA LEU A 19 6.09 7.67 -16.63
C LEU A 19 4.58 7.84 -16.40
N THR A 20 4.08 7.49 -15.21
CA THR A 20 2.66 7.66 -14.87
C THR A 20 2.25 9.12 -14.89
N THR A 21 3.09 10.02 -14.38
CA THR A 21 2.85 11.47 -14.43
C THR A 21 2.76 11.96 -15.87
N LEU A 22 3.67 11.54 -16.75
CA LEU A 22 3.64 11.92 -18.17
C LEU A 22 2.38 11.40 -18.87
N ILE A 23 1.97 10.16 -18.60
CA ILE A 23 0.73 9.62 -19.17
C ILE A 23 -0.48 10.40 -18.65
N ASN A 24 -0.53 10.77 -17.37
CA ASN A 24 -1.63 11.54 -16.80
C ASN A 24 -1.68 12.99 -17.32
N ILE A 25 -0.59 13.54 -17.87
CA ILE A 25 -0.63 14.85 -18.56
C ILE A 25 -1.32 14.71 -19.92
N VAL A 26 -1.00 13.65 -20.68
CA VAL A 26 -1.54 13.42 -22.03
C VAL A 26 -2.95 12.85 -22.01
N ALA A 27 -3.24 11.99 -21.04
CA ALA A 27 -4.51 11.32 -20.82
C ALA A 27 -4.95 11.51 -19.36
N PRO A 28 -5.42 12.71 -18.98
CA PRO A 28 -5.79 13.00 -17.61
C PRO A 28 -6.92 12.09 -17.13
N PRO A 29 -6.88 11.64 -15.85
CA PRO A 29 -7.97 10.87 -15.27
C PRO A 29 -9.25 11.70 -15.29
N LYS A 30 -10.34 11.09 -15.75
CA LYS A 30 -11.65 11.75 -15.87
C LYS A 30 -12.59 11.14 -14.84
N PRO A 31 -12.59 11.65 -13.60
CA PRO A 31 -13.43 11.06 -12.58
C PRO A 31 -14.91 11.19 -12.96
N PHE A 32 -15.69 10.14 -12.73
CA PHE A 32 -17.14 10.19 -12.90
C PHE A 32 -17.84 9.66 -11.66
N LEU A 33 -19.00 10.25 -11.35
CA LEU A 33 -19.86 9.84 -10.25
C LEU A 33 -20.91 8.87 -10.80
N SER A 34 -21.00 7.67 -10.24
CA SER A 34 -22.07 6.73 -10.55
C SER A 34 -23.40 7.18 -9.94
N GLU A 35 -24.50 6.56 -10.40
CA GLU A 35 -25.84 6.76 -9.83
C GLU A 35 -25.92 6.37 -8.34
N THR A 36 -25.02 5.50 -7.90
CA THR A 36 -24.88 5.05 -6.50
C THR A 36 -24.01 5.97 -5.64
N GLY A 37 -23.48 7.06 -6.21
CA GLY A 37 -22.62 8.02 -5.52
C GLY A 37 -21.15 7.60 -5.41
N ILE A 38 -20.72 6.59 -6.16
CA ILE A 38 -19.34 6.09 -6.17
C ILE A 38 -18.52 6.86 -7.21
N ILE A 39 -17.35 7.35 -6.80
CA ILE A 39 -16.42 8.05 -7.70
C ILE A 39 -15.47 7.03 -8.33
N TYR A 40 -15.50 6.97 -9.66
CA TYR A 40 -14.55 6.24 -10.47
C TYR A 40 -13.48 7.17 -10.99
N TRP A 41 -12.22 6.74 -10.98
CA TRP A 41 -11.11 7.57 -11.48
C TRP A 41 -10.91 7.48 -12.99
N ASN A 42 -11.54 6.50 -13.66
CA ASN A 42 -11.50 6.27 -15.11
C ASN A 42 -10.11 6.49 -15.72
N ILE A 43 -9.12 5.78 -15.16
CA ILE A 43 -7.73 5.90 -15.58
C ILE A 43 -7.49 4.98 -16.78
N SER A 44 -6.60 5.39 -17.69
CA SER A 44 -6.17 4.53 -18.79
C SER A 44 -5.67 3.17 -18.27
N PRO A 45 -5.98 2.04 -18.94
CA PRO A 45 -5.56 0.71 -18.47
C PRO A 45 -4.05 0.59 -18.23
N ILE A 46 -3.24 1.30 -19.03
CA ILE A 46 -1.78 1.34 -18.90
C ILE A 46 -1.36 2.02 -17.60
N SER A 47 -1.88 3.23 -17.32
CA SER A 47 -1.55 3.94 -16.08
C SER A 47 -2.07 3.21 -14.86
N ALA A 48 -3.26 2.63 -14.97
CA ALA A 48 -3.87 1.83 -13.92
C ALA A 48 -3.01 0.59 -13.60
N GLY A 49 -2.48 -0.09 -14.62
CA GLY A 49 -1.53 -1.19 -14.45
C GLY A 49 -0.20 -0.76 -13.82
N ILE A 50 0.40 0.33 -14.27
CA ILE A 50 1.66 0.85 -13.69
C ILE A 50 1.49 1.18 -12.21
N LEU A 51 0.41 1.87 -11.85
CA LEU A 51 0.08 2.19 -10.46
C LEU A 51 -0.14 0.91 -9.64
N TYR A 52 -0.85 -0.07 -10.19
CA TYR A 52 -1.10 -1.35 -9.54
C TYR A 52 0.20 -2.10 -9.22
N PHE A 53 1.03 -2.34 -10.21
CA PHE A 53 2.30 -3.05 -10.01
C PHE A 53 3.29 -2.25 -9.15
N GLY A 54 3.36 -0.92 -9.33
CA GLY A 54 4.22 -0.05 -8.53
C GLY A 54 3.86 -0.10 -7.05
N ALA A 55 2.57 -0.06 -6.72
CA ALA A 55 2.10 -0.20 -5.35
C ALA A 55 2.40 -1.58 -4.77
N LEU A 56 2.19 -2.66 -5.52
CA LEU A 56 2.55 -4.00 -5.04
C LEU A 56 4.05 -4.12 -4.74
N ILE A 57 4.91 -3.66 -5.65
CA ILE A 57 6.37 -3.69 -5.49
C ILE A 57 6.81 -2.88 -4.26
N MET A 58 6.13 -1.79 -3.95
CA MET A 58 6.47 -0.94 -2.80
C MET A 58 5.97 -1.51 -1.47
N TRP A 59 4.69 -1.88 -1.41
CA TRP A 59 4.01 -2.17 -0.15
C TRP A 59 4.14 -3.63 0.30
N ILE A 60 4.21 -4.60 -0.63
CA ILE A 60 4.35 -6.02 -0.28
C ILE A 60 5.67 -6.29 0.46
N PRO A 61 6.85 -5.85 -0.01
CA PRO A 61 8.10 -6.07 0.71
C PRO A 61 8.09 -5.43 2.10
N THR A 62 7.47 -4.25 2.21
CA THR A 62 7.28 -3.57 3.51
C THR A 62 6.45 -4.42 4.46
N GLY A 63 5.34 -4.99 3.98
CA GLY A 63 4.52 -5.95 4.73
C GLY A 63 5.31 -7.18 5.20
N PHE A 64 6.18 -7.73 4.35
CA PHE A 64 7.07 -8.84 4.73
C PHE A 64 8.13 -8.46 5.77
N VAL A 65 8.70 -7.26 5.70
CA VAL A 65 9.66 -6.78 6.71
C VAL A 65 8.99 -6.71 8.07
N PHE A 66 7.79 -6.14 8.15
CA PHE A 66 7.02 -6.09 9.38
C PHE A 66 6.63 -7.49 9.87
N PHE A 67 6.20 -8.37 8.97
CA PHE A 67 5.89 -9.76 9.32
C PHE A 67 7.10 -10.46 9.97
N ARG A 68 8.26 -10.38 9.32
CA ARG A 68 9.50 -11.00 9.78
C ARG A 68 9.94 -10.47 11.15
N ASN A 69 9.78 -9.17 11.38
CA ASN A 69 10.07 -8.56 12.68
C ASN A 69 9.06 -9.00 13.75
N GLY A 70 7.76 -9.07 13.41
CA GLY A 70 6.71 -9.56 14.29
C GLY A 70 6.91 -11.01 14.72
N MET A 71 7.39 -11.87 13.83
CA MET A 71 7.70 -13.27 14.17
C MET A 71 8.84 -13.43 15.17
N LYS A 72 9.72 -12.43 15.30
CA LYS A 72 10.83 -12.41 16.25
C LYS A 72 10.52 -11.64 17.53
N ALA A 73 9.55 -10.74 17.47
CA ALA A 73 9.14 -9.89 18.58
C ALA A 73 8.32 -10.66 19.63
N ARG A 74 8.20 -10.07 20.83
CA ARG A 74 7.40 -10.60 21.94
C ARG A 74 6.44 -9.52 22.44
N GLY A 75 5.44 -9.96 23.21
CA GLY A 75 4.46 -9.07 23.86
C GLY A 75 3.79 -8.09 22.88
N ALA A 76 3.73 -6.83 23.28
CA ALA A 76 3.08 -5.76 22.53
C ALA A 76 3.76 -5.45 21.18
N GLU A 77 5.08 -5.63 21.07
CA GLU A 77 5.79 -5.41 19.80
C GLU A 77 5.40 -6.40 18.72
N LYS A 78 5.12 -7.66 19.10
CA LYS A 78 4.62 -8.66 18.16
C LYS A 78 3.31 -8.22 17.54
N ILE A 79 2.37 -7.77 18.36
CA ILE A 79 1.05 -7.31 17.91
C ILE A 79 1.21 -6.09 16.99
N ARG A 80 2.02 -5.11 17.40
CA ARG A 80 2.35 -3.93 16.57
C ARG A 80 2.82 -4.33 15.16
N TYR A 81 3.83 -5.19 15.07
CA TYR A 81 4.40 -5.57 13.78
C TYR A 81 3.46 -6.42 12.93
N ILE A 82 2.67 -7.31 13.54
CA ILE A 82 1.68 -8.10 12.81
C ILE A 82 0.55 -7.21 12.27
N LEU A 83 0.04 -6.25 13.05
CA LEU A 83 -0.97 -5.30 12.57
C LEU A 83 -0.45 -4.46 11.41
N MET A 84 0.77 -3.92 11.51
CA MET A 84 1.39 -3.17 10.42
C MET A 84 1.59 -4.04 9.18
N SER A 85 2.01 -5.30 9.35
CA SER A 85 2.18 -6.25 8.24
C SER A 85 0.87 -6.50 7.49
N ILE A 86 -0.20 -6.85 8.23
CA ILE A 86 -1.53 -7.08 7.67
C ILE A 86 -2.02 -5.82 6.94
N ALA A 87 -1.83 -4.64 7.54
CA ALA A 87 -2.19 -3.37 6.95
C ALA A 87 -1.53 -3.16 5.58
N PHE A 88 -0.21 -3.37 5.49
CA PHE A 88 0.52 -3.20 4.22
C PHE A 88 0.06 -4.19 3.16
N PHE A 89 -0.23 -5.44 3.50
CA PHE A 89 -0.75 -6.40 2.53
C PHE A 89 -2.13 -5.99 2.02
N ILE A 90 -3.04 -5.60 2.91
CA ILE A 90 -4.38 -5.14 2.53
C ILE A 90 -4.30 -3.90 1.63
N ILE A 91 -3.58 -2.86 2.06
CA ILE A 91 -3.44 -1.61 1.29
C ILE A 91 -2.77 -1.87 -0.07
N SER A 92 -1.80 -2.79 -0.14
CA SER A 92 -1.10 -3.11 -1.39
C SER A 92 -2.02 -3.69 -2.47
N ILE A 93 -3.01 -4.48 -2.07
CA ILE A 93 -3.94 -5.16 -2.99
C ILE A 93 -5.13 -4.26 -3.30
N PHE A 94 -5.76 -3.72 -2.26
CA PHE A 94 -7.05 -3.02 -2.39
C PHE A 94 -6.89 -1.54 -2.72
N GLY A 95 -5.75 -0.93 -2.37
CA GLY A 95 -5.46 0.46 -2.71
C GLY A 95 -5.47 0.70 -4.21
N PRO A 96 -4.68 -0.03 -4.99
CA PRO A 96 -4.70 0.13 -6.44
C PRO A 96 -5.97 -0.43 -7.11
N LEU A 97 -6.65 -1.40 -6.48
CA LEU A 97 -7.90 -1.97 -7.00
C LEU A 97 -8.99 -0.90 -7.19
N ILE A 98 -9.06 0.09 -6.29
CA ILE A 98 -10.04 1.21 -6.39
C ILE A 98 -9.88 2.02 -7.68
N VAL A 99 -8.67 2.07 -8.23
CA VAL A 99 -8.33 2.89 -9.40
C VAL A 99 -8.65 2.15 -10.70
N ILE A 100 -8.56 0.82 -10.68
CA ILE A 100 -8.76 -0.05 -11.85
C ILE A 100 -10.18 -0.63 -11.94
N ALA A 101 -10.93 -0.63 -10.83
CA ALA A 101 -12.25 -1.23 -10.77
C ALA A 101 -13.25 -0.48 -11.67
N GLN A 102 -14.06 -1.26 -12.40
CA GLN A 102 -15.13 -0.77 -13.28
C GLN A 102 -16.53 -1.14 -12.80
N ASN A 103 -16.64 -1.68 -11.58
CA ASN A 103 -17.91 -2.02 -10.97
C ASN A 103 -17.99 -1.54 -9.52
N ASP A 104 -19.21 -1.20 -9.10
CA ASP A 104 -19.50 -0.53 -7.83
C ASP A 104 -19.05 -1.39 -6.64
N LEU A 105 -19.30 -2.69 -6.73
CA LEU A 105 -18.96 -3.66 -5.71
C LEU A 105 -17.46 -3.70 -5.44
N ALA A 106 -16.62 -3.74 -6.48
CA ALA A 106 -15.18 -3.81 -6.35
C ALA A 106 -14.61 -2.49 -5.78
N VAL A 107 -15.15 -1.34 -6.18
CA VAL A 107 -14.76 -0.04 -5.60
C VAL A 107 -15.12 0.00 -4.11
N MET A 108 -16.35 -0.39 -3.75
CA MET A 108 -16.82 -0.41 -2.37
C MET A 108 -16.00 -1.38 -1.50
N VAL A 109 -15.78 -2.61 -1.97
CA VAL A 109 -14.94 -3.59 -1.27
C VAL A 109 -13.52 -3.05 -1.08
N SER A 110 -12.96 -2.40 -2.11
CA SER A 110 -11.63 -1.78 -2.01
C SER A 110 -11.57 -0.70 -0.93
N GLN A 111 -12.58 0.18 -0.86
CA GLN A 111 -12.66 1.23 0.16
C GLN A 111 -12.79 0.66 1.58
N ILE A 112 -13.65 -0.34 1.77
CA ILE A 112 -13.84 -1.00 3.07
C ILE A 112 -12.52 -1.66 3.50
N MET A 113 -11.90 -2.43 2.61
CA MET A 113 -10.64 -3.11 2.90
C MET A 113 -9.51 -2.13 3.15
N MET A 114 -9.38 -1.06 2.36
CA MET A 114 -8.41 0.00 2.65
C MET A 114 -8.63 0.64 4.03
N THR A 115 -9.89 0.89 4.41
CA THR A 115 -10.22 1.45 5.73
C THR A 115 -9.76 0.52 6.85
N ILE A 116 -10.05 -0.78 6.73
CA ILE A 116 -9.54 -1.81 7.66
C ILE A 116 -8.01 -1.82 7.67
N GLY A 117 -7.37 -1.71 6.51
CA GLY A 117 -5.93 -1.61 6.37
C GLY A 117 -5.36 -0.42 7.13
N PHE A 118 -5.92 0.78 6.96
CA PHE A 118 -5.50 1.99 7.66
C PHE A 118 -5.74 1.90 9.17
N ILE A 119 -6.88 1.37 9.61
CA ILE A 119 -7.15 1.13 11.05
C ILE A 119 -6.07 0.23 11.65
N ASN A 120 -5.70 -0.86 10.97
CA ASN A 120 -4.61 -1.73 11.41
C ASN A 120 -3.25 -1.02 11.40
N LEU A 121 -2.97 -0.19 10.40
CA LEU A 121 -1.74 0.58 10.30
C LEU A 121 -1.60 1.53 11.49
N PHE A 122 -2.64 2.35 11.72
CA PHE A 122 -2.66 3.29 12.84
C PHE A 122 -2.64 2.56 14.19
N GLY A 123 -3.45 1.50 14.35
CA GLY A 123 -3.42 0.66 15.54
C GLY A 123 -2.03 0.10 15.84
N GLY A 124 -1.34 -0.41 14.81
CA GLY A 124 0.05 -0.85 14.93
C GLY A 124 1.03 0.27 15.31
N ILE A 125 0.91 1.46 14.72
CA ILE A 125 1.76 2.61 15.03
C ILE A 125 1.59 3.07 16.48
N PHE A 126 0.36 3.09 16.99
CA PHE A 126 0.06 3.62 18.33
C PHE A 126 0.25 2.61 19.47
N ILE A 127 0.44 1.32 19.19
CA ILE A 127 0.82 0.35 20.23
C ILE A 127 2.25 0.63 20.69
N HIS A 128 2.37 1.23 21.88
CA HIS A 128 3.65 1.48 22.52
C HIS A 128 4.09 0.23 23.28
N SER A 129 5.27 -0.28 22.95
CA SER A 129 5.96 -1.27 23.78
C SER A 129 6.75 -0.56 24.87
N LYS A 130 6.57 -0.98 26.13
CA LYS A 130 7.39 -0.53 27.26
C LYS A 130 8.82 -1.08 27.23
N GLU A 131 9.14 -2.00 26.32
CA GLU A 131 10.41 -2.73 26.29
C GLU A 131 11.47 -2.11 25.35
N GLY A 132 11.15 -1.00 24.65
CA GLY A 132 11.91 -0.57 23.48
C GLY A 132 12.43 0.87 23.45
N VAL A 133 12.53 1.57 24.58
CA VAL A 133 13.04 2.95 24.59
C VAL A 133 14.10 3.12 25.68
N TRP A 134 15.36 3.24 25.24
CA TRP A 134 16.60 3.54 26.00
C TRP A 134 17.35 2.40 26.71
N SER A 135 17.79 1.39 25.97
CA SER A 135 19.05 0.68 26.30
C SER A 135 20.08 0.96 25.21
N SER A 136 20.40 2.24 25.00
CA SER A 136 21.68 2.61 24.41
C SER A 136 22.70 2.57 25.55
N LYS A 137 23.52 1.51 25.56
CA LYS A 137 24.84 1.59 26.17
C LYS A 137 25.72 2.52 25.36
#